data_AF-A0A8I0L5X9-F1
#
_entry.id   AF-A0A8I0L5X9-F1
#
_cell.length_a   1.000
_cell.length_b   1.000
_cell.length_c   1.000
_cell.angle_alpha   90.00
_cell.angle_beta   90.00
_cell.angle_gamma   90.00
#
_symmetry.space_group_name_H-M   'P 1'
#
loop_
_entity.id
_entity.type
_entity.pdbx_description
1 polymer ?
#
loop_
_entity_poly.entity_id
_entity_poly.type
_entity_poly.pdbx_seq_one_letter_code
_entity_poly.pdbx_strand_id
1 'polypeptide(L)'
;MTPEHLPTEQYEAQLAEKVVRLQSMMAPFSDLVPEVFRSPVSHYRMRAEFRIWHDGDDLYHIIFDQQTKSRIRVDSFPAASEL
;
A
#
# COMPACT_ATOMS: atom_id res chain seq x y z
N MET A 1 7.00 -4.28 6.39
CA MET A 1 5.65 -3.70 6.56
C MET A 1 4.72 -4.87 6.77
N THR A 2 4.19 -5.04 7.97
CA THR A 2 3.22 -6.11 8.21
C THR A 2 1.89 -5.69 7.58
N PRO A 3 1.16 -6.62 6.95
CA PRO A 3 -0.07 -6.30 6.21
C PRO A 3 -1.15 -5.59 7.05
N GLU A 4 -1.06 -5.72 8.37
CA GLU A 4 -2.02 -5.20 9.36
C GLU A 4 -1.79 -3.74 9.74
N HIS A 5 -0.58 -3.20 9.52
CA HIS A 5 -0.23 -1.84 9.93
C HIS A 5 0.17 -1.01 8.71
N LEU A 6 -0.69 -0.05 8.34
CA LEU A 6 -0.37 0.91 7.29
C LEU A 6 0.51 2.03 7.87
N PRO A 7 1.61 2.41 7.20
CA PRO A 7 2.48 3.51 7.65
C PRO A 7 1.84 4.87 7.32
N THR A 8 0.69 5.15 7.92
CA THR A 8 -0.13 6.34 7.61
C THR A 8 0.50 7.63 8.15
N GLU A 9 1.37 7.55 9.14
CA GLU A 9 2.04 8.71 9.75
C GLU A 9 2.95 9.42 8.75
N GLN A 10 3.43 8.70 7.73
CA GLN A 10 4.30 9.24 6.69
C GLN A 10 3.52 9.73 5.46
N TYR A 11 2.19 9.68 5.47
CA TYR A 11 1.37 9.95 4.29
C TYR A 11 1.63 11.34 3.69
N GLU A 12 1.68 12.39 4.52
CA GLU A 12 1.96 13.76 4.05
C GLU A 12 3.35 13.89 3.43
N ALA A 13 4.35 13.28 4.05
CA ALA A 13 5.73 13.29 3.54
C ALA A 13 5.83 12.56 2.19
N GLN A 14 5.15 11.41 2.06
CA GLN A 14 5.08 10.66 0.80
C GLN A 14 4.36 11.45 -0.30
N LEU A 15 3.30 12.17 0.05
CA LEU A 15 2.55 12.98 -0.91
C LEU A 15 3.39 14.15 -1.41
N ALA A 16 4.02 14.90 -0.49
CA ALA A 16 4.92 15.99 -0.83
C ALA A 16 6.10 15.54 -1.70
N GLU A 17 6.74 14.42 -1.37
CA GLU A 17 7.80 13.82 -2.18
C GLU A 17 7.34 13.53 -3.62
N LYS A 18 6.17 12.90 -3.77
CA LYS A 18 5.61 12.57 -5.09
C LYS A 18 5.32 13.81 -5.93
N VAL A 19 4.81 14.88 -5.31
CA VAL A 19 4.54 16.15 -6.01
C VAL A 19 5.85 16.77 -6.52
N VAL A 20 6.85 16.90 -5.65
CA VAL A 20 8.16 17.47 -6.02
C VAL A 20 8.84 16.63 -7.10
N ARG A 21 8.79 15.30 -6.98
CA ARG A 21 9.37 14.40 -7.98
C ARG A 21 8.66 14.53 -9.33
N LEU A 22 7.32 14.60 -9.35
CA LEU A 22 6.58 14.80 -10.59
C LEU A 22 6.91 16.14 -11.25
N GLN A 23 6.93 17.23 -10.48
CA GLN A 23 7.31 18.56 -10.97
C GLN A 23 8.71 18.55 -11.58
N SER A 24 9.68 17.93 -10.90
CA SER A 24 11.06 17.81 -11.38
C SER A 24 11.15 17.05 -12.71
N MET A 25 10.36 15.96 -12.86
CA MET A 25 10.29 15.20 -14.10
C MET A 25 9.63 15.98 -15.25
N MET A 26 8.68 16.87 -14.93
CA MET A 26 7.90 17.61 -15.91
C MET A 26 8.52 18.93 -16.33
N ALA A 27 9.48 19.48 -15.57
CA ALA A 27 10.10 20.78 -15.83
C ALA A 27 10.59 21.00 -17.29
N PRO A 28 11.14 19.99 -18.02
CA PRO A 28 11.51 20.19 -19.43
C PRO A 28 10.33 20.39 -20.39
N PHE A 29 9.10 20.07 -19.96
CA PHE A 29 7.90 20.04 -20.79
C PHE A 29 6.82 21.02 -20.33
N SER A 30 6.77 21.34 -19.04
CA SER A 30 5.76 22.21 -18.44
C SER A 30 6.20 22.73 -17.08
N ASP A 31 5.86 24.00 -16.82
CA ASP A 31 6.02 24.65 -15.51
C ASP A 31 4.72 24.63 -14.68
N LEU A 32 3.69 23.90 -15.13
CA LEU A 32 2.42 23.83 -14.42
C LEU A 32 2.57 23.07 -13.10
N VAL A 33 1.94 23.61 -12.06
CA VAL A 33 1.85 22.94 -10.76
C VAL A 33 0.76 21.86 -10.83
N PRO A 34 1.05 20.60 -10.45
CA PRO A 34 0.05 19.54 -10.44
C PRO A 34 -1.09 19.84 -9.46
N GLU A 35 -2.33 19.60 -9.90
CA GLU A 35 -3.45 19.47 -8.98
C GLU A 35 -3.37 18.12 -8.26
N VAL A 36 -3.59 18.12 -6.94
CA VAL A 36 -3.36 16.95 -6.08
C VAL A 36 -4.68 16.42 -5.53
N PHE A 37 -5.03 15.20 -5.96
CA PHE A 37 -6.17 14.46 -5.44
C PHE A 37 -5.69 13.35 -4.50
N ARG A 38 -6.10 13.44 -3.24
CA ARG A 38 -5.59 12.58 -2.17
C ARG A 38 -6.47 11.34 -2.04
N SER A 39 -5.87 10.15 -2.01
CA SER A 39 -6.59 8.93 -1.63
C SER A 39 -6.80 8.86 -0.12
N PRO A 40 -7.85 8.18 0.36
CA PRO A 40 -7.94 7.75 1.75
C PRO A 40 -6.67 7.00 2.18
N VAL A 41 -6.28 7.16 3.45
CA VAL A 41 -5.06 6.55 3.99
C VAL A 41 -5.20 5.05 4.26
N SER A 42 -6.44 4.56 4.31
CA SER A 42 -6.83 3.15 4.47
C SER A 42 -7.99 2.83 3.51
N HIS A 43 -8.32 1.55 3.38
CA HIS A 43 -9.50 1.05 2.66
C HIS A 43 -9.61 1.46 1.18
N TYR A 44 -8.47 1.72 0.54
CA TYR A 44 -8.42 2.25 -0.82
C TYR A 44 -8.30 1.18 -1.91
N ARG A 45 -8.05 -0.11 -1.57
CA ARG A 45 -7.93 -1.19 -2.56
C ARG A 45 -9.26 -1.91 -2.78
N MET A 46 -9.71 -1.92 -4.03
CA MET A 46 -10.91 -2.65 -4.49
C MET A 46 -10.64 -4.13 -4.82
N ARG A 47 -9.38 -4.56 -4.83
CA ARG A 47 -8.97 -5.96 -5.03
C ARG A 47 -7.80 -6.29 -4.12
N ALA A 48 -7.89 -7.42 -3.45
CA ALA A 48 -6.80 -8.02 -2.69
C ALA A 48 -6.70 -9.51 -3.08
N GLU A 49 -5.47 -10.00 -3.18
CA GLU A 49 -5.17 -11.40 -3.48
C GLU A 49 -4.29 -11.95 -2.38
N PHE A 50 -4.69 -13.11 -1.87
CA PHE A 50 -3.97 -13.83 -0.84
C PHE A 50 -3.74 -15.25 -1.30
N ARG A 51 -2.68 -15.88 -0.82
CA ARG A 51 -2.56 -17.34 -0.92
C ARG A 51 -3.21 -17.95 0.30
N ILE A 52 -3.86 -19.09 0.10
CA ILE A 52 -4.34 -19.91 1.21
C ILE A 52 -3.21 -20.87 1.59
N TRP A 53 -2.94 -20.97 2.89
CA TRP A 53 -2.01 -21.91 3.46
C TRP A 53 -2.74 -22.85 4.41
N HIS A 54 -2.32 -24.12 4.41
CA HIS A 54 -2.85 -25.17 5.26
C HIS A 54 -1.74 -25.69 6.16
N ASP A 55 -1.99 -25.74 7.47
CA ASP A 55 -1.03 -26.22 8.46
C ASP A 55 -1.75 -27.07 9.52
N GLY A 56 -1.58 -28.39 9.42
CA GLY A 56 -2.35 -29.34 10.23
C GLY A 56 -3.84 -29.26 9.90
N ASP A 57 -4.66 -28.84 10.86
CA ASP A 57 -6.10 -28.62 10.68
C ASP A 57 -6.44 -27.12 10.45
N ASP A 58 -5.43 -26.23 10.43
CA ASP A 58 -5.63 -24.79 10.26
C ASP A 58 -5.54 -24.39 8.77
N LEU A 59 -6.39 -23.44 8.36
CA LEU A 59 -6.47 -22.91 7.00
C LEU A 59 -6.58 -21.38 7.07
N TYR A 60 -5.57 -20.67 6.56
CA TYR A 60 -5.48 -19.21 6.69
C TYR A 60 -4.87 -18.53 5.47
N HIS A 61 -5.09 -17.21 5.37
CA HIS A 61 -4.50 -16.39 4.32
C HIS A 61 -3.05 -16.03 4.65
N ILE A 62 -2.21 -16.01 3.62
CA ILE A 62 -0.82 -15.58 3.70
C ILE A 62 -0.45 -14.60 2.59
N ILE A 63 0.53 -13.77 2.89
CA ILE A 63 1.38 -13.09 1.90
C ILE A 63 2.85 -13.45 2.16
N PHE A 64 3.74 -13.06 1.25
CA PHE A 64 5.18 -13.22 1.44
C PHE A 64 5.83 -11.89 1.79
N ASP A 65 6.74 -11.95 2.76
CA ASP A 65 7.70 -10.88 2.96
C ASP A 65 8.55 -10.68 1.69
N GLN A 66 8.67 -9.45 1.22
CA GLN A 66 9.33 -9.19 -0.06
C GLN A 66 10.85 -9.44 0.00
N GLN A 67 11.48 -9.27 1.15
CA GLN A 67 12.93 -9.40 1.32
C GLN A 67 13.33 -10.85 1.63
N THR A 68 12.74 -11.42 2.67
CA THR A 68 13.07 -12.75 3.20
C THR A 68 12.32 -13.89 2.51
N LYS A 69 11.25 -13.58 1.79
CA LYS A 69 10.30 -14.57 1.22
C LYS A 69 9.65 -15.47 2.27
N SER A 70 9.68 -15.07 3.54
CA SER A 70 8.98 -15.76 4.61
C SER A 70 7.47 -15.57 4.48
N ARG A 71 6.70 -16.57 4.90
CA ARG A 71 5.23 -16.50 4.93
C ARG A 71 4.79 -15.62 6.10
N ILE A 72 3.85 -14.72 5.84
CA ILE A 72 3.21 -13.87 6.84
C ILE A 72 1.73 -14.21 6.83
N ARG A 73 1.19 -14.69 7.96
CA ARG A 73 -0.25 -14.88 8.16
C ARG A 73 -0.96 -13.52 8.12
N VAL A 74 -2.13 -13.48 7.49
CA VAL A 74 -2.92 -12.26 7.32
C VAL A 74 -4.32 -12.51 7.88
N ASP A 75 -4.59 -11.96 9.05
CA ASP A 75 -5.93 -11.98 9.65
C ASP A 75 -6.66 -10.64 9.40
N SER A 76 -5.92 -9.54 9.24
CA SER A 76 -6.45 -8.23 8.87
C SER A 76 -5.68 -7.58 7.72
N PHE A 77 -6.39 -6.81 6.88
CA PHE A 77 -5.77 -6.10 5.76
C PHE A 77 -6.42 -4.72 5.55
N PRO A 78 -6.07 -3.70 6.36
CA PRO A 78 -6.66 -2.36 6.32
C PRO A 78 -6.50 -1.60 5.00
N ALA A 79 -5.69 -2.09 4.06
CA ALA A 79 -5.65 -1.54 2.71
C ALA A 79 -6.86 -1.96 1.85
N ALA A 80 -7.50 -3.10 2.14
CA ALA A 80 -8.73 -3.52 1.44
C ALA A 80 -9.92 -2.65 1.83
N SER A 81 -10.83 -2.43 0.89
CA SER A 81 -12.07 -1.68 1.09
C SER A 81 -12.91 -2.23 2.26
N GLU A 82 -13.73 -1.35 2.82
CA GLU A 82 -14.80 -1.75 3.74
C GLU A 82 -15.93 -2.48 2.99
N LEU A 83 -16.77 -3.21 3.74
CA LEU A 83 -17.95 -3.93 3.25
C LEU A 83 -19.21 -3.05 3.28
#